data_AF-A0A955D7I6-F1
#
_entry.id   AF-A0A955D7I6-F1
#
_cell.length_a   1.000
_cell.length_b   1.000
_cell.length_c   1.000
_cell.angle_alpha   90.00
_cell.angle_beta   90.00
_cell.angle_gamma   90.00
#
_symmetry.space_group_name_H-M   'P 1'
#
loop_
_entity.id
_entity.type
_entity.pdbx_description
1 polymer ?
#
loop_
_entity_poly.entity_id
_entity_poly.type
_entity_poly.pdbx_seq_one_letter_code
_entity_poly.pdbx_strand_id
1 'polypeptide(L)'
;MSISRRSFVGLSAVAVGGVGVPLGRSFGVMQPDAAVPRDAAPWLPRTSNEDAQAVVGASRANIEVVREMVTQRPALARSAIDWGFGDWESALGAASHTGRREIAELLIAHGARPNLFTLAMLGHVDAVRATLQAMPGVQRIKGPHGITLMSHARAGRDEAASVVEYLESVGGADEQYVNEPVDDAAAISGAYTLEPRTPDGTLADDAPNDHGRFEIAEGRRGLEFRAEGTFARNLFHQGGLAFNPAGAEAVLLRFEPAAAATRVAIELGDRTVWATRDPS
;
A
#
# COMPACT_ATOMS: atom_id res chain seq x y z
N MET A 1 34.81 -9.70 -32.80
CA MET A 1 35.00 -8.83 -31.62
C MET A 1 33.69 -8.09 -31.36
N SER A 2 33.24 -8.10 -30.11
CA SER A 2 31.93 -7.67 -29.61
C SER A 2 31.58 -6.21 -29.89
N ILE A 3 30.31 -5.94 -30.24
CA ILE A 3 29.73 -4.60 -30.41
C ILE A 3 29.09 -4.17 -29.08
N SER A 4 29.53 -3.04 -28.52
CA SER A 4 29.00 -2.44 -27.29
C SER A 4 27.90 -1.41 -27.57
N ARG A 5 26.81 -1.47 -26.81
CA ARG A 5 25.55 -0.69 -26.94
C ARG A 5 25.64 0.80 -26.58
N ARG A 6 26.81 1.43 -26.65
CA ARG A 6 26.97 2.85 -26.29
C ARG A 6 27.71 3.61 -27.38
N SER A 7 27.00 4.01 -28.42
CA SER A 7 27.32 5.15 -29.31
C SER A 7 26.24 5.22 -30.40
N PHE A 8 25.05 5.70 -30.05
CA PHE A 8 24.04 6.04 -31.05
C PHE A 8 23.78 7.54 -31.00
N VAL A 9 24.74 8.34 -31.46
CA VAL A 9 24.49 9.64 -32.10
C VAL A 9 25.63 9.92 -33.09
N GLY A 10 25.27 10.03 -34.36
CA GLY A 10 26.15 10.48 -35.44
C GLY A 10 25.33 10.61 -36.73
N LEU A 11 24.88 11.83 -37.01
CA LEU A 11 24.08 12.27 -38.15
C LEU A 11 24.49 11.64 -39.51
N SER A 12 23.51 11.43 -40.40
CA SER A 12 23.42 12.14 -41.69
C SER A 12 22.13 11.79 -42.46
N ALA A 13 21.61 12.80 -43.17
CA ALA A 13 20.30 12.87 -43.78
C ALA A 13 20.14 12.09 -45.09
N VAL A 14 18.91 11.65 -45.38
CA VAL A 14 18.32 11.72 -46.73
C VAL A 14 16.87 12.18 -46.56
N ALA A 15 16.56 13.37 -47.08
CA ALA A 15 15.21 13.85 -47.27
C ALA A 15 14.68 13.34 -48.61
N VAL A 16 13.53 12.65 -48.60
CA VAL A 16 12.68 12.46 -49.78
C VAL A 16 11.34 13.10 -49.46
N GLY A 17 10.92 14.01 -50.34
CA GLY A 17 9.79 14.91 -50.14
C GLY A 17 8.44 14.20 -49.96
N GLY A 18 7.69 14.71 -48.99
CA GLY A 18 6.26 14.50 -48.81
C GLY A 18 5.75 15.67 -47.97
N VAL A 19 4.68 16.33 -48.44
CA VAL A 19 4.05 17.46 -47.74
C VAL A 19 3.60 17.00 -46.35
N GLY A 20 4.41 17.30 -45.33
CA GLY A 20 4.16 16.95 -43.94
C GLY A 20 3.58 18.14 -43.21
N VAL A 21 2.33 18.02 -42.77
CA VAL A 21 1.72 18.88 -41.74
C VAL A 21 2.69 19.01 -40.56
N PRO A 22 2.93 20.20 -39.98
CA PRO A 22 3.78 20.31 -38.80
C PRO A 22 3.00 19.82 -37.58
N LEU A 23 2.81 18.50 -37.45
CA LEU A 23 2.41 17.86 -36.20
C LEU A 23 3.68 17.60 -35.39
N GLY A 24 4.27 18.70 -34.92
CA GLY A 24 5.45 18.68 -34.09
C GLY A 24 5.29 19.68 -32.95
N ARG A 25 4.26 19.52 -32.11
CA ARG A 25 4.41 20.01 -30.74
C ARG A 25 5.50 19.15 -30.12
N SER A 26 6.73 19.66 -30.16
CA SER A 26 7.80 19.17 -29.29
C SER A 26 7.26 19.30 -27.87
N PHE A 27 6.80 18.19 -27.29
CA PHE A 27 6.66 18.11 -25.85
C PHE A 27 8.06 18.32 -25.31
N GLY A 28 8.34 19.54 -24.82
CA GLY A 28 9.58 19.81 -24.12
C GLY A 28 9.74 18.71 -23.08
N VAL A 29 10.85 18.00 -23.13
CA VAL A 29 11.22 17.06 -22.07
C VAL A 29 11.36 17.93 -20.84
N MET A 30 10.33 17.94 -20.00
CA MET A 30 10.38 18.59 -18.70
C MET A 30 11.44 17.80 -17.92
N GLN A 31 12.66 18.33 -17.88
CA GLN A 31 13.64 17.85 -16.92
C GLN A 31 12.99 18.03 -15.55
N PRO A 32 12.94 17.00 -14.69
CA PRO A 32 12.52 17.20 -13.32
C PRO A 32 13.54 18.18 -12.71
N ASP A 33 13.06 19.37 -12.36
CA ASP A 33 13.84 20.28 -11.52
C ASP A 33 14.24 19.54 -10.23
N ALA A 34 15.32 20.02 -9.62
CA ALA A 34 15.77 19.56 -8.30
C ALA A 34 14.59 19.47 -7.32
N ALA A 35 14.66 18.54 -6.37
CA ALA A 35 13.58 18.24 -5.42
C ALA A 35 12.95 19.54 -4.86
N VAL A 36 11.69 19.80 -5.24
CA VAL A 36 10.96 20.97 -4.77
C VAL A 36 10.71 20.81 -3.27
N PRO A 37 11.15 21.76 -2.42
CA PRO A 37 10.89 21.69 -0.99
C PRO A 37 9.41 21.50 -0.68
N ARG A 38 9.06 20.69 0.34
CA ARG A 38 7.66 20.40 0.69
C ARG A 38 6.82 21.68 0.89
N ASP A 39 7.46 22.75 1.37
CA ASP A 39 6.82 24.02 1.72
C ASP A 39 6.99 25.11 0.66
N ALA A 40 7.48 24.79 -0.54
CA ALA A 40 7.78 25.78 -1.58
C ALA A 40 6.55 26.59 -2.07
N ALA A 41 5.33 26.13 -1.80
CA ALA A 41 4.08 26.80 -2.17
C ALA A 41 3.03 26.70 -1.05
N PRO A 42 3.17 27.45 0.05
CA PRO A 42 2.29 27.35 1.22
C PRO A 42 0.85 27.82 0.91
N TRP A 43 0.65 28.55 -0.19
CA TRP A 43 -0.66 28.99 -0.68
C TRP A 43 -1.41 27.90 -1.47
N LEU A 44 -0.77 26.78 -1.82
CA LEU A 44 -1.38 25.66 -2.53
C LEU A 44 -1.74 24.58 -1.49
N PRO A 45 -2.93 24.64 -0.87
CA PRO A 45 -3.28 23.73 0.21
C PRO A 45 -3.33 22.29 -0.32
N ARG A 46 -2.47 21.44 0.24
CA ARG A 46 -2.52 19.99 0.02
C ARG A 46 -3.57 19.39 0.95
N THR A 47 -4.09 18.22 0.61
CA THR A 47 -4.83 17.43 1.60
C THR A 47 -3.82 17.00 2.67
N SER A 48 -4.10 17.29 3.93
CA SER A 48 -3.24 16.85 5.04
C SER A 48 -3.39 15.35 5.25
N ASN A 49 -2.40 14.72 5.88
CA ASN A 49 -2.53 13.31 6.27
C ASN A 49 -3.68 13.10 7.27
N GLU A 50 -3.93 14.07 8.14
CA GLU A 50 -5.05 14.04 9.10
C GLU A 50 -6.41 14.01 8.37
N ASP A 51 -6.62 14.90 7.40
CA ASP A 51 -7.84 14.92 6.57
C ASP A 51 -8.01 13.61 5.80
N ALA A 52 -6.93 13.10 5.21
CA ALA A 52 -6.93 11.86 4.46
C ALA A 52 -7.26 10.67 5.38
N GLN A 53 -6.61 10.58 6.53
CA GLN A 53 -6.85 9.54 7.52
C GLN A 53 -8.28 9.58 8.06
N ALA A 54 -8.82 10.77 8.33
CA ALA A 54 -10.18 10.95 8.80
C ALA A 54 -11.22 10.42 7.79
N VAL A 55 -11.12 10.81 6.51
CA VAL A 55 -12.08 10.36 5.49
C VAL A 55 -11.91 8.87 5.16
N VAL A 56 -10.66 8.36 5.11
CA VAL A 56 -10.40 6.93 4.87
C VAL A 56 -10.93 6.08 6.03
N GLY A 57 -10.68 6.49 7.27
CA GLY A 57 -11.17 5.81 8.47
C GLY A 57 -12.71 5.80 8.53
N ALA A 58 -13.34 6.96 8.30
CA ALA A 58 -14.80 7.08 8.27
C ALA A 58 -15.44 6.21 7.18
N SER A 59 -14.77 6.07 6.03
CA SER A 59 -15.28 5.29 4.89
C SER A 59 -15.48 3.79 5.17
N ARG A 60 -14.95 3.27 6.29
CA ARG A 60 -15.19 1.89 6.74
C ARG A 60 -16.62 1.65 7.26
N ALA A 61 -17.32 2.70 7.72
CA ALA A 61 -18.66 2.52 8.32
C ALA A 61 -19.55 3.76 8.44
N ASN A 62 -19.01 4.99 8.45
CA ASN A 62 -19.74 6.18 8.85
C ASN A 62 -20.13 7.05 7.65
N ILE A 63 -21.26 6.72 7.02
CA ILE A 63 -21.74 7.42 5.82
C ILE A 63 -22.03 8.91 6.06
N GLU A 64 -22.55 9.29 7.22
CA GLU A 64 -22.88 10.68 7.53
C GLU A 64 -21.62 11.55 7.60
N VAL A 65 -20.56 11.04 8.27
CA VAL A 65 -19.27 11.74 8.32
C VAL A 65 -18.64 11.82 6.93
N VAL A 66 -18.66 10.73 6.16
CA VAL A 66 -18.12 10.75 4.79
C VAL A 66 -18.87 11.77 3.93
N ARG A 67 -20.21 11.77 3.98
CA ARG A 67 -21.07 12.70 3.24
C ARG A 67 -20.74 14.13 3.57
N GLU A 68 -20.64 14.47 4.85
CA GLU A 68 -20.30 15.83 5.27
C GLU A 68 -18.93 16.25 4.73
N MET A 69 -17.91 15.44 4.94
CA MET A 69 -16.54 15.74 4.51
C MET A 69 -16.43 15.93 2.99
N VAL A 70 -17.01 15.03 2.19
CA VAL A 70 -16.91 15.11 0.72
C VAL A 70 -17.86 16.14 0.10
N THR A 71 -18.93 16.53 0.80
CA THR A 71 -19.79 17.65 0.38
C THR A 71 -19.04 18.97 0.58
N GLN A 72 -18.40 19.15 1.74
CA GLN A 72 -17.60 20.35 2.02
C GLN A 72 -16.35 20.44 1.14
N ARG A 73 -15.65 19.31 0.93
CA ARG A 73 -14.43 19.23 0.12
C ARG A 73 -14.44 17.97 -0.77
N PRO A 74 -15.02 18.04 -1.98
CA PRO A 74 -15.12 16.88 -2.89
C PRO A 74 -13.80 16.19 -3.21
N ALA A 75 -12.68 16.91 -3.16
CA ALA A 75 -11.34 16.34 -3.37
C ALA A 75 -10.98 15.23 -2.35
N LEU A 76 -11.59 15.22 -1.16
CA LEU A 76 -11.36 14.19 -0.14
C LEU A 76 -11.85 12.81 -0.57
N ALA A 77 -12.77 12.71 -1.54
CA ALA A 77 -13.19 11.42 -2.07
C ALA A 77 -12.04 10.66 -2.77
N ARG A 78 -10.98 11.38 -3.19
CA ARG A 78 -9.78 10.80 -3.81
C ARG A 78 -8.63 10.56 -2.83
N SER A 79 -8.85 10.81 -1.54
CA SER A 79 -7.81 10.65 -0.53
C SER A 79 -7.37 9.20 -0.40
N ALA A 80 -6.07 9.04 -0.14
CA ALA A 80 -5.45 7.79 0.25
C ALA A 80 -4.39 8.06 1.33
N ILE A 81 -4.18 7.06 2.19
CA ILE A 81 -3.20 7.10 3.28
C ILE A 81 -2.31 5.86 3.19
N ASP A 82 -1.02 6.04 3.47
CA ASP A 82 -0.10 4.93 3.73
C ASP A 82 -0.18 4.60 5.22
N TRP A 83 -0.71 3.44 5.56
CA TRP A 83 -0.76 2.98 6.96
C TRP A 83 0.60 2.57 7.52
N GLY A 84 1.66 2.65 6.70
CA GLY A 84 3.02 2.28 7.02
C GLY A 84 3.45 1.05 6.22
N PHE A 85 4.74 1.05 5.86
CA PHE A 85 5.35 -0.01 5.05
C PHE A 85 4.74 -0.20 3.65
N GLY A 86 4.11 0.86 3.11
CA GLY A 86 3.55 0.85 1.75
C GLY A 86 2.14 0.28 1.65
N ASP A 87 1.43 0.12 2.76
CA ASP A 87 0.03 -0.32 2.79
C ASP A 87 -0.90 0.86 2.53
N TRP A 88 -1.01 1.19 1.24
CA TRP A 88 -1.83 2.29 0.77
C TRP A 88 -3.31 1.92 0.74
N GLU A 89 -4.13 2.72 1.40
CA GLU A 89 -5.58 2.61 1.36
C GLU A 89 -6.23 3.92 0.93
N SER A 90 -7.09 3.85 -0.10
CA SER A 90 -7.96 4.97 -0.47
C SER A 90 -9.28 4.94 0.31
N ALA A 91 -9.97 6.08 0.38
CA ALA A 91 -11.31 6.14 0.98
C ALA A 91 -12.27 5.13 0.32
N LEU A 92 -12.20 5.02 -1.01
CA LEU A 92 -12.97 4.04 -1.76
C LEU A 92 -12.52 2.59 -1.47
N GLY A 93 -11.22 2.35 -1.30
CA GLY A 93 -10.68 1.05 -0.88
C GLY A 93 -11.16 0.64 0.51
N ALA A 94 -11.26 1.59 1.45
CA ALA A 94 -11.78 1.37 2.78
C ALA A 94 -13.26 0.94 2.75
N ALA A 95 -14.08 1.61 1.93
CA ALA A 95 -15.48 1.23 1.72
C ALA A 95 -15.62 -0.12 1.01
N SER A 96 -14.70 -0.42 0.07
CA SER A 96 -14.72 -1.65 -0.73
C SER A 96 -14.42 -2.89 0.10
N HIS A 97 -13.38 -2.91 0.94
CA HIS A 97 -13.07 -4.12 1.71
C HIS A 97 -14.05 -4.37 2.87
N THR A 98 -14.81 -3.34 3.28
CA THR A 98 -15.84 -3.43 4.33
C THR A 98 -17.26 -3.60 3.81
N GLY A 99 -17.45 -3.65 2.49
CA GLY A 99 -18.76 -3.90 1.88
C GLY A 99 -19.74 -2.72 1.99
N ARG A 100 -19.24 -1.49 2.14
CA ARG A 100 -20.07 -0.29 2.31
C ARG A 100 -20.46 0.28 0.95
N ARG A 101 -21.38 -0.40 0.24
CA ARG A 101 -21.83 0.02 -1.10
C ARG A 101 -22.23 1.48 -1.17
N GLU A 102 -23.12 1.94 -0.28
CA GLU A 102 -23.61 3.32 -0.30
C GLU A 102 -22.49 4.35 -0.13
N ILE A 103 -21.48 4.05 0.69
CA ILE A 103 -20.30 4.91 0.87
C ILE A 103 -19.45 4.88 -0.41
N ALA A 104 -19.24 3.70 -1.01
CA ALA A 104 -18.48 3.57 -2.25
C ALA A 104 -19.12 4.36 -3.40
N GLU A 105 -20.44 4.23 -3.58
CA GLU A 105 -21.20 4.97 -4.59
C GLU A 105 -21.16 6.49 -4.34
N LEU A 106 -21.29 6.92 -3.08
CA LEU A 106 -21.16 8.33 -2.70
C LEU A 106 -19.77 8.89 -3.04
N LEU A 107 -18.71 8.16 -2.73
CA LEU A 107 -17.33 8.54 -3.06
C LEU A 107 -17.11 8.63 -4.57
N ILE A 108 -17.65 7.67 -5.34
CA ILE A 108 -17.61 7.67 -6.81
C ILE A 108 -18.34 8.89 -7.38
N ALA A 109 -19.51 9.24 -6.83
CA ALA A 109 -20.25 10.44 -7.23
C ALA A 109 -19.46 11.74 -6.98
N HIS A 110 -18.53 11.73 -6.02
CA HIS A 110 -17.61 12.85 -5.73
C HIS A 110 -16.24 12.69 -6.43
N GLY A 111 -16.14 11.77 -7.39
CA GLY A 111 -14.99 11.65 -8.28
C GLY A 111 -13.87 10.75 -7.78
N ALA A 112 -14.11 9.90 -6.77
CA ALA A 112 -13.25 8.77 -6.47
C ALA A 112 -13.16 7.84 -7.70
N ARG A 113 -12.01 7.21 -7.90
CA ARG A 113 -11.76 6.34 -9.07
C ARG A 113 -11.91 4.87 -8.65
N PRO A 114 -12.94 4.14 -9.13
CA PRO A 114 -13.05 2.70 -8.90
C PRO A 114 -11.82 1.95 -9.40
N ASN A 115 -11.45 0.90 -8.68
CA ASN A 115 -10.45 -0.08 -9.12
C ASN A 115 -11.06 -1.49 -9.16
N LEU A 116 -10.26 -2.49 -9.50
CA LEU A 116 -10.69 -3.90 -9.58
C LEU A 116 -11.39 -4.38 -8.30
N PHE A 117 -10.90 -4.02 -7.12
CA PHE A 117 -11.47 -4.42 -5.84
C PHE A 117 -12.82 -3.77 -5.56
N THR A 118 -12.98 -2.49 -5.93
CA THR A 118 -14.28 -1.81 -5.88
C THR A 118 -15.28 -2.46 -6.83
N LEU A 119 -14.87 -2.75 -8.07
CA LEU A 119 -15.73 -3.42 -9.05
C LEU A 119 -16.17 -4.80 -8.56
N ALA A 120 -15.28 -5.53 -7.90
CA ALA A 120 -15.59 -6.82 -7.31
C ALA A 120 -16.62 -6.71 -6.18
N MET A 121 -16.44 -5.78 -5.24
CA MET A 121 -17.40 -5.55 -4.15
C MET A 121 -18.77 -5.05 -4.66
N LEU A 122 -18.79 -4.21 -5.70
CA LEU A 122 -20.03 -3.69 -6.27
C LEU A 122 -20.77 -4.69 -7.17
N GLY A 123 -20.19 -5.88 -7.45
CA GLY A 123 -20.85 -6.91 -8.25
C GLY A 123 -20.74 -6.71 -9.76
N HIS A 124 -19.82 -5.89 -10.24
CA HIS A 124 -19.63 -5.62 -11.67
C HIS A 124 -18.87 -6.74 -12.39
N VAL A 125 -19.48 -7.92 -12.49
CA VAL A 125 -18.84 -9.16 -13.00
C VAL A 125 -18.25 -9.04 -14.40
N ASP A 126 -18.90 -8.33 -15.33
CA ASP A 126 -18.38 -8.17 -16.69
C ASP A 126 -17.09 -7.33 -16.72
N ALA A 127 -17.01 -6.30 -15.88
CA ALA A 127 -15.82 -5.46 -15.77
C ALA A 127 -14.66 -6.22 -15.08
N VAL A 128 -14.97 -6.99 -14.03
CA VAL A 128 -13.99 -7.88 -13.37
C VAL A 128 -13.46 -8.89 -14.38
N ARG A 129 -14.34 -9.56 -15.12
CA ARG A 129 -13.99 -10.54 -16.16
C ARG A 129 -13.10 -9.94 -17.23
N ALA A 130 -13.48 -8.79 -17.79
CA ALA A 130 -12.68 -8.10 -18.80
C ALA A 130 -11.28 -7.73 -18.27
N THR A 131 -11.18 -7.29 -17.01
CA THR A 131 -9.90 -6.95 -16.38
C THR A 131 -8.99 -8.17 -16.24
N LEU A 132 -9.53 -9.30 -15.75
CA LEU A 132 -8.77 -10.55 -15.59
C LEU A 132 -8.34 -11.15 -16.93
N GLN A 133 -9.16 -11.01 -17.97
CA GLN A 133 -8.81 -11.44 -19.33
C GLN A 133 -7.69 -10.58 -19.93
N ALA A 134 -7.73 -9.27 -19.72
CA ALA A 134 -6.71 -8.35 -20.22
C ALA A 134 -5.38 -8.45 -19.45
N MET A 135 -5.44 -8.79 -18.15
CA MET A 135 -4.28 -8.89 -17.27
C MET A 135 -4.29 -10.20 -16.48
N PRO A 136 -3.96 -11.34 -17.10
CA PRO A 136 -3.92 -12.63 -16.41
C PRO A 136 -3.05 -12.58 -15.15
N GLY A 137 -3.58 -13.06 -14.03
CA GLY A 137 -2.88 -13.12 -12.73
C GLY A 137 -3.16 -11.93 -11.81
N VAL A 138 -3.79 -10.85 -12.30
CA VAL A 138 -4.12 -9.67 -11.48
C VAL A 138 -5.01 -10.01 -10.27
N GLN A 139 -5.78 -11.10 -10.31
CA GLN A 139 -6.64 -11.53 -9.21
C GLN A 139 -5.87 -11.96 -7.95
N ARG A 140 -4.57 -12.27 -8.08
CA ARG A 140 -3.69 -12.63 -6.96
C ARG A 140 -3.13 -11.42 -6.21
N ILE A 141 -3.24 -10.23 -6.81
CA ILE A 141 -2.81 -8.99 -6.17
C ILE A 141 -3.78 -8.72 -5.03
N LYS A 142 -3.22 -8.43 -3.85
CA LYS A 142 -4.01 -8.12 -2.65
C LYS A 142 -4.24 -6.62 -2.53
N GLY A 143 -5.38 -6.27 -1.95
CA GLY A 143 -5.72 -4.90 -1.60
C GLY A 143 -5.07 -4.48 -0.28
N PRO A 144 -5.51 -3.34 0.29
CA PRO A 144 -5.05 -2.86 1.59
C PRO A 144 -5.16 -3.95 2.66
N HIS A 145 -4.24 -3.94 3.63
CA HIS A 145 -4.14 -4.92 4.72
C HIS A 145 -3.91 -6.37 4.24
N GLY A 146 -3.59 -6.58 2.96
CA GLY A 146 -3.46 -7.92 2.38
C GLY A 146 -4.79 -8.59 2.08
N ILE A 147 -5.88 -7.82 1.97
CA ILE A 147 -7.21 -8.38 1.75
C ILE A 147 -7.35 -8.82 0.29
N THR A 148 -7.73 -10.08 0.10
CA THR A 148 -7.81 -10.72 -1.22
C THR A 148 -8.94 -10.12 -2.08
N LEU A 149 -8.86 -10.29 -3.41
CA LEU A 149 -9.94 -9.88 -4.31
C LEU A 149 -11.26 -10.61 -4.01
N MET A 150 -11.17 -11.90 -3.69
CA MET A 150 -12.32 -12.70 -3.25
C MET A 150 -12.95 -12.14 -1.98
N SER A 151 -12.15 -11.69 -1.00
CA SER A 151 -12.68 -11.10 0.23
C SER A 151 -13.47 -9.81 -0.03
N HIS A 152 -13.05 -8.98 -0.99
CA HIS A 152 -13.81 -7.80 -1.41
C HIS A 152 -15.13 -8.18 -2.08
N ALA A 153 -15.12 -9.20 -2.96
CA ALA A 153 -16.35 -9.71 -3.57
C ALA A 153 -17.33 -10.23 -2.51
N ARG A 154 -16.86 -11.03 -1.55
CA ARG A 154 -17.68 -11.54 -0.44
C ARG A 154 -18.23 -10.41 0.45
N ALA A 155 -17.47 -9.33 0.65
CA ALA A 155 -17.94 -8.16 1.37
C ALA A 155 -19.13 -7.48 0.67
N GLY A 156 -19.23 -7.61 -0.66
CA GLY A 156 -20.34 -7.14 -1.50
C GLY A 156 -21.64 -7.91 -1.39
N ARG A 157 -21.66 -9.06 -0.67
CA ARG A 157 -22.84 -9.88 -0.38
C ARG A 157 -23.60 -10.31 -1.65
N ASP A 158 -24.93 -10.37 -1.58
CA ASP A 158 -25.81 -10.95 -2.59
C ASP A 158 -25.60 -10.32 -3.97
N GLU A 159 -25.39 -9.01 -4.05
CA GLU A 159 -25.22 -8.34 -5.33
C GLU A 159 -23.85 -8.61 -5.97
N ALA A 160 -22.87 -9.09 -5.19
CA ALA A 160 -21.58 -9.55 -5.69
C ALA A 160 -21.49 -11.07 -5.86
N ALA A 161 -22.59 -11.82 -5.70
CA ALA A 161 -22.60 -13.28 -5.81
C ALA A 161 -22.05 -13.78 -7.16
N SER A 162 -22.39 -13.11 -8.26
CA SER A 162 -21.88 -13.46 -9.59
C SER A 162 -20.37 -13.23 -9.74
N VAL A 163 -19.81 -12.25 -9.02
CA VAL A 163 -18.36 -12.03 -8.95
C VAL A 163 -17.71 -13.14 -8.14
N VAL A 164 -18.29 -13.53 -6.99
CA VAL A 164 -17.78 -14.64 -6.18
C VAL A 164 -17.70 -15.92 -7.00
N GLU A 165 -18.80 -16.31 -7.65
CA GLU A 165 -18.85 -17.50 -8.52
C GLU A 165 -17.80 -17.43 -9.64
N TYR A 166 -17.67 -16.27 -10.29
CA TYR A 166 -16.66 -16.10 -11.33
C TYR A 166 -15.23 -16.22 -10.79
N LEU A 167 -14.92 -15.59 -9.65
CA LEU A 167 -13.60 -15.64 -9.03
C LEU A 167 -13.24 -17.06 -8.54
N GLU A 168 -14.23 -17.85 -8.08
CA GLU A 168 -14.05 -19.27 -7.77
C GLU A 168 -13.70 -20.07 -9.02
N SER A 169 -14.37 -19.81 -10.14
CA SER A 169 -14.11 -20.52 -11.41
C SER A 169 -12.71 -20.30 -11.99
N VAL A 170 -12.12 -19.12 -11.77
CA VAL A 170 -10.77 -18.78 -12.27
C VAL A 170 -9.66 -19.13 -11.29
N GLY A 171 -9.96 -19.22 -9.99
CA GLY A 171 -9.00 -19.52 -8.93
C GLY A 171 -7.95 -18.41 -8.69
N GLY A 172 -7.20 -18.57 -7.59
CA GLY A 172 -6.11 -17.66 -7.19
C GLY A 172 -6.57 -16.32 -6.59
N ALA A 173 -7.88 -16.02 -6.60
CA ALA A 173 -8.42 -14.76 -6.09
C ALA A 173 -8.50 -14.67 -4.55
N ASP A 174 -8.22 -15.78 -3.85
CA ASP A 174 -8.31 -15.88 -2.38
C ASP A 174 -7.03 -16.44 -1.74
N GLU A 175 -5.89 -16.31 -2.43
CA GLU A 175 -4.59 -16.72 -1.91
C GLU A 175 -4.24 -15.88 -0.67
N GLN A 176 -4.24 -16.55 0.50
CA GLN A 176 -3.87 -15.94 1.77
C GLN A 176 -2.35 -15.85 1.92
N TYR A 177 -1.90 -15.06 2.89
CA TYR A 177 -0.49 -15.07 3.27
C TYR A 177 -0.07 -16.44 3.80
N VAL A 178 1.20 -16.78 3.55
CA VAL A 178 1.88 -17.81 4.32
C VAL A 178 1.81 -17.39 5.78
N ASN A 179 1.37 -18.31 6.64
CA ASN A 179 1.26 -18.08 8.07
C ASN A 179 1.50 -19.38 8.82
N GLU A 180 2.77 -19.73 9.01
CA GLU A 180 3.15 -20.92 9.74
C GLU A 180 2.83 -20.79 11.25
N PRO A 181 2.57 -21.89 11.97
CA PRO A 181 2.46 -21.86 13.42
C PRO A 181 3.69 -21.20 14.07
N VAL A 182 3.48 -20.50 15.19
CA VAL A 182 4.56 -19.87 15.96
C VAL A 182 4.84 -20.74 17.19
N ASP A 183 6.04 -21.28 17.30
CA ASP A 183 6.40 -22.22 18.38
C ASP A 183 6.70 -21.51 19.71
N ASP A 184 7.44 -20.40 19.68
CA ASP A 184 7.80 -19.62 20.87
C ASP A 184 7.57 -18.13 20.64
N ALA A 185 6.31 -17.70 20.75
CA ALA A 185 5.91 -16.30 20.65
C ALA A 185 6.54 -15.43 21.76
N ALA A 186 6.85 -16.00 22.92
CA ALA A 186 7.40 -15.27 24.06
C ALA A 186 8.84 -14.79 23.80
N ALA A 187 9.61 -15.54 23.00
CA ALA A 187 10.97 -15.16 22.60
C ALA A 187 11.03 -13.86 21.77
N ILE A 188 9.93 -13.49 21.10
CA ILE A 188 9.89 -12.35 20.18
C ILE A 188 8.82 -11.28 20.52
N SER A 189 7.84 -11.59 21.36
CA SER A 189 6.88 -10.59 21.88
C SER A 189 7.60 -9.53 22.72
N GLY A 190 7.06 -8.34 22.93
CA GLY A 190 7.64 -7.28 23.77
C GLY A 190 7.73 -5.92 23.07
N ALA A 191 8.16 -4.91 23.82
CA ALA A 191 8.44 -3.58 23.28
C ALA A 191 9.84 -3.55 22.65
N TYR A 192 9.97 -2.82 21.54
CA TYR A 192 11.21 -2.64 20.80
C TYR A 192 11.45 -1.16 20.55
N THR A 193 12.71 -0.76 20.63
CA THR A 193 13.18 0.58 20.29
C THR A 193 14.10 0.51 19.06
N LEU A 194 13.82 1.34 18.05
CA LEU A 194 14.66 1.47 16.87
C LEU A 194 16.07 1.94 17.27
N GLU A 195 17.08 1.35 16.64
CA GLU A 195 18.47 1.72 16.89
C GLU A 195 18.82 3.04 16.19
N PRO A 196 19.61 3.92 16.85
CA PRO A 196 20.15 5.11 16.21
C PRO A 196 21.00 4.72 15.01
N ARG A 197 20.81 5.42 13.92
CA ARG A 197 21.64 5.39 12.70
C ARG A 197 22.92 6.32 13.00
N THR A 198 24.08 6.18 12.37
CA THR A 198 25.35 6.98 12.57
C THR A 198 25.91 7.80 11.34
N PRO A 199 26.48 9.01 11.42
CA PRO A 199 26.69 10.01 10.32
C PRO A 199 27.16 9.70 8.85
N ASP A 200 27.50 8.47 8.45
CA ASP A 200 28.21 8.07 7.22
C ASP A 200 27.34 7.29 6.19
N GLY A 201 26.04 7.60 6.10
CA GLY A 201 25.02 6.71 5.49
C GLY A 201 24.19 5.97 6.54
N THR A 202 24.54 6.27 7.76
CA THR A 202 23.88 5.99 8.98
C THR A 202 23.48 7.45 9.52
N LEU A 203 22.47 7.69 10.40
CA LEU A 203 22.19 8.99 11.09
C LEU A 203 22.31 10.24 10.19
N ALA A 204 21.30 10.52 9.34
CA ALA A 204 21.10 11.83 8.74
C ALA A 204 19.91 12.58 9.38
N ASP A 205 20.23 13.80 9.81
CA ASP A 205 19.56 14.87 10.57
C ASP A 205 18.13 15.33 10.16
N ASP A 206 17.30 14.50 9.53
CA ASP A 206 15.87 14.84 9.27
C ASP A 206 14.93 13.61 9.34
N ALA A 207 15.36 12.51 9.96
CA ALA A 207 14.52 11.33 10.14
C ALA A 207 13.58 11.56 11.35
N PRO A 208 12.24 11.56 11.20
CA PRO A 208 11.35 11.78 12.34
C PRO A 208 11.36 10.70 13.44
N ASN A 209 12.35 9.80 13.52
CA ASN A 209 12.27 8.58 14.35
C ASN A 209 13.63 8.06 14.84
N ASP A 210 14.46 8.89 15.48
CA ASP A 210 15.71 8.41 16.12
C ASP A 210 15.47 7.48 17.31
N HIS A 211 14.20 7.39 17.76
CA HIS A 211 13.75 6.53 18.86
C HIS A 211 12.36 5.94 18.59
N GLY A 212 12.05 5.56 17.35
CA GLY A 212 10.75 4.93 17.05
C GLY A 212 10.54 3.70 17.94
N ARG A 213 9.34 3.54 18.51
CA ARG A 213 9.00 2.38 19.34
C ARG A 213 7.86 1.59 18.72
N PHE A 214 7.90 0.28 18.92
CA PHE A 214 6.79 -0.59 18.56
C PHE A 214 6.68 -1.77 19.53
N GLU A 215 5.54 -2.42 19.50
CA GLU A 215 5.24 -3.59 20.32
C GLU A 215 4.93 -4.78 19.41
N ILE A 216 5.47 -5.95 19.78
CA ILE A 216 5.04 -7.25 19.29
C ILE A 216 4.24 -7.93 20.39
N ALA A 217 2.99 -8.28 20.13
CA ALA A 217 2.14 -8.92 21.15
C ALA A 217 1.21 -9.96 20.52
N GLU A 218 0.72 -10.88 21.34
CA GLU A 218 -0.34 -11.79 20.91
C GLU A 218 -1.68 -11.06 20.78
N GLY A 219 -2.27 -11.16 19.60
CA GLY A 219 -3.60 -10.67 19.27
C GLY A 219 -4.58 -11.81 19.04
N ARG A 220 -5.76 -11.46 18.51
CA ARG A 220 -6.84 -12.46 18.28
C ARG A 220 -6.53 -13.46 17.17
N ARG A 221 -5.61 -13.12 16.26
CA ARG A 221 -5.31 -13.89 15.03
C ARG A 221 -3.83 -14.28 14.93
N GLY A 222 -3.11 -14.28 16.05
CA GLY A 222 -1.67 -14.50 16.10
C GLY A 222 -0.93 -13.25 16.57
N LEU A 223 0.35 -13.16 16.26
CA LEU A 223 1.17 -12.02 16.64
C LEU A 223 0.74 -10.75 15.90
N GLU A 224 0.83 -9.61 16.58
CA GLU A 224 0.54 -8.29 16.06
C GLU A 224 1.75 -7.38 16.24
N PHE A 225 2.01 -6.54 15.24
CA PHE A 225 2.95 -5.42 15.29
C PHE A 225 2.15 -4.13 15.51
N ARG A 226 2.55 -3.31 16.47
CA ARG A 226 1.96 -1.99 16.74
C ARG A 226 3.06 -0.96 16.90
N ALA A 227 3.21 -0.07 15.92
CA ALA A 227 4.02 1.12 16.11
C ALA A 227 3.33 2.09 17.07
N GLU A 228 4.12 2.86 17.83
CA GLU A 228 3.59 3.86 18.74
C GLU A 228 2.68 4.87 18.01
N GLY A 229 1.49 5.11 18.57
CA GLY A 229 0.49 6.00 17.96
C GLY A 229 -0.28 5.40 16.77
N THR A 230 -0.03 4.14 16.38
CA THR A 230 -0.76 3.48 15.29
C THR A 230 -1.67 2.35 15.78
N PHE A 231 -2.50 1.82 14.89
CA PHE A 231 -3.24 0.58 15.15
C PHE A 231 -2.33 -0.64 15.01
N ALA A 232 -2.75 -1.75 15.64
CA ALA A 232 -2.06 -3.03 15.51
C ALA A 232 -2.36 -3.70 14.18
N ARG A 233 -1.36 -4.39 13.64
CA ARG A 233 -1.44 -5.14 12.38
C ARG A 233 -0.97 -6.55 12.62
N ASN A 234 -1.71 -7.54 12.11
CA ASN A 234 -1.29 -8.93 12.22
C ASN A 234 0.07 -9.13 11.52
N LEU A 235 0.90 -9.96 12.13
CA LEU A 235 2.11 -10.51 11.54
C LEU A 235 1.81 -11.89 10.97
N PHE A 236 2.37 -12.17 9.81
CA PHE A 236 2.21 -13.43 9.11
C PHE A 236 3.54 -14.14 9.04
N HIS A 237 3.59 -15.33 9.64
CA HIS A 237 4.82 -16.09 9.81
C HIS A 237 5.26 -16.74 8.49
N GLN A 238 6.44 -16.34 8.00
CA GLN A 238 7.04 -16.80 6.75
C GLN A 238 8.00 -18.00 6.93
N GLY A 239 8.01 -18.60 8.11
CA GLY A 239 8.95 -19.64 8.54
C GLY A 239 10.17 -19.10 9.29
N GLY A 240 10.71 -19.93 10.17
CA GLY A 240 11.82 -19.56 11.06
C GLY A 240 11.41 -18.47 12.07
N LEU A 241 12.09 -17.33 12.03
CA LEU A 241 11.78 -16.16 12.85
C LEU A 241 11.51 -14.93 11.97
N ALA A 242 10.91 -15.16 10.80
CA ALA A 242 10.66 -14.14 9.80
C ALA A 242 9.15 -13.90 9.62
N PHE A 243 8.74 -12.63 9.65
CA PHE A 243 7.33 -12.23 9.61
C PHE A 243 7.13 -11.04 8.70
N ASN A 244 6.02 -10.99 7.95
CA ASN A 244 5.61 -9.78 7.25
C ASN A 244 4.34 -9.19 7.90
N PRO A 245 4.21 -7.86 7.98
CA PRO A 245 2.98 -7.24 8.42
C PRO A 245 1.84 -7.39 7.40
N ALA A 246 0.60 -7.43 7.89
CA ALA A 246 -0.60 -7.29 7.06
C ALA A 246 -0.45 -6.12 6.09
N GLY A 247 -0.81 -6.26 4.81
CA GLY A 247 -0.67 -5.16 3.83
C GLY A 247 0.76 -4.77 3.41
N ALA A 248 1.80 -5.41 3.95
CA ALA A 248 3.19 -5.10 3.64
C ALA A 248 4.01 -6.36 3.35
N GLU A 249 3.62 -7.13 2.33
CA GLU A 249 4.28 -8.40 1.93
C GLU A 249 5.78 -8.26 1.62
N ALA A 250 6.18 -7.09 1.12
CA ALA A 250 7.57 -6.81 0.76
C ALA A 250 8.45 -6.46 1.97
N VAL A 251 7.85 -6.25 3.16
CA VAL A 251 8.59 -5.95 4.39
C VAL A 251 8.72 -7.21 5.23
N LEU A 252 9.94 -7.46 5.71
CA LEU A 252 10.25 -8.63 6.50
C LEU A 252 10.90 -8.24 7.82
N LEU A 253 10.29 -8.69 8.92
CA LEU A 253 10.81 -8.61 10.27
C LEU A 253 11.50 -9.94 10.58
N ARG A 254 12.82 -9.94 10.70
CA ARG A 254 13.61 -11.11 11.11
C ARG A 254 14.09 -10.93 12.54
N PHE A 255 13.60 -11.77 13.44
CA PHE A 255 14.00 -11.73 14.84
C PHE A 255 15.25 -12.58 15.08
N GLU A 256 16.12 -12.04 15.92
CA GLU A 256 17.38 -12.64 16.37
C GLU A 256 17.37 -12.70 17.90
N PRO A 257 16.75 -13.72 18.51
CA PRO A 257 16.78 -13.92 19.95
C PRO A 257 18.23 -14.13 20.41
N ALA A 258 18.64 -13.39 21.43
CA ALA A 258 19.95 -13.52 22.05
C ALA A 258 19.83 -13.50 23.57
N ALA A 259 20.86 -14.00 24.26
CA ALA A 259 20.86 -14.09 25.72
C ALA A 259 20.70 -12.72 26.42
N ALA A 260 21.16 -11.63 25.77
CA ALA A 260 21.06 -10.28 26.31
C ALA A 260 19.71 -9.62 26.00
N ALA A 261 19.33 -9.57 24.71
CA ALA A 261 18.05 -9.05 24.25
C ALA A 261 17.79 -9.55 22.82
N THR A 262 16.53 -9.77 22.46
CA THR A 262 16.12 -10.06 21.08
C THR A 262 16.33 -8.80 20.22
N ARG A 263 17.02 -8.95 19.09
CA ARG A 263 17.07 -7.92 18.04
C ARG A 263 16.13 -8.27 16.91
N VAL A 264 15.76 -7.29 16.10
CA VAL A 264 14.98 -7.51 14.89
C VAL A 264 15.48 -6.62 13.76
N ALA A 265 15.71 -7.25 12.61
CA ALA A 265 15.95 -6.58 11.34
C ALA A 265 14.61 -6.35 10.63
N ILE A 266 14.30 -5.10 10.32
CA ILE A 266 13.14 -4.70 9.51
C ILE A 266 13.66 -4.39 8.09
N GLU A 267 13.55 -5.37 7.21
CA GLU A 267 13.99 -5.30 5.82
C GLU A 267 12.91 -4.61 4.96
N LEU A 268 13.25 -3.46 4.37
CA LEU A 268 12.34 -2.66 3.53
C LEU A 268 12.60 -2.80 2.03
N GLY A 269 13.53 -3.69 1.65
CA GLY A 269 14.00 -3.91 0.28
C GLY A 269 15.30 -3.16 -0.02
N ASP A 270 15.28 -1.83 0.00
CA ASP A 270 16.45 -0.98 -0.30
C ASP A 270 17.34 -0.71 0.93
N ARG A 271 16.81 -0.95 2.13
CA ARG A 271 17.48 -0.72 3.41
C ARG A 271 16.94 -1.64 4.50
N THR A 272 17.73 -1.75 5.57
CA THR A 272 17.34 -2.44 6.80
C THR A 272 17.35 -1.46 7.96
N VAL A 273 16.29 -1.50 8.77
CA VAL A 273 16.21 -0.78 10.04
C VAL A 273 16.34 -1.80 11.16
N TRP A 274 17.15 -1.51 12.17
CA TRP A 274 17.33 -2.39 13.32
C TRP A 274 16.57 -1.89 14.54
N ALA A 275 16.07 -2.82 15.36
CA ALA A 275 15.50 -2.52 16.65
C ALA A 275 15.94 -3.56 17.68
N THR A 276 16.04 -3.15 18.94
CA THR A 276 16.36 -4.02 20.07
C THR A 276 15.18 -4.06 21.03
N ARG A 277 14.86 -5.25 21.56
CA ARG A 277 13.82 -5.44 22.57
C ARG A 277 14.20 -4.70 23.85
N ASP A 278 13.26 -3.91 24.38
CA ASP A 278 13.42 -3.23 25.65
C ASP A 278 13.52 -4.28 26.79
N PRO A 279 14.29 -4.01 27.85
CA PRO A 279 14.30 -4.87 29.03
C PRO A 279 12.89 -5.01 29.63
N SER A 280 12.53 -6.23 30.01
CA SER A 280 11.25 -6.55 30.68
C SER A 280 11.16 -5.99 32.08
#